data_AF-A0A4P5QMQ4-F1
#
_entry.id   AF-A0A4P5QMQ4-F1
#
_cell.length_a   1.000
_cell.length_b   1.000
_cell.length_c   1.000
_cell.angle_alpha   90.00
_cell.angle_beta   90.00
_cell.angle_gamma   90.00
#
_symmetry.space_group_name_H-M   'P 1'
#
loop_
_entity.id
_entity.type
_entity.pdbx_description
1 polymer ?
#
loop_
_entity_poly.entity_id
_entity_poly.type
_entity_poly.pdbx_seq_one_letter_code
_entity_poly.pdbx_strand_id
1 'polypeptide(L)'
;MRSGEWQKLDNLIGTVKWGEMEFMRKAFLTAALDHVGEEGEAAHEWKDAVAAVRTRSNRLERVAKFAVQAKWAGRAEEIMRKLATMPQCPRWVMDSLWKDAFQRSDTTQLQKLSGAIAKSDPKGIAARNNYAFLSLLTRNAEGNPHRIAETLHREHPENALVTSTYALSLYQQGKAADAAALMSTLKPEALREPQVALYQAIFLLSIGQAEKSDEFLTLSAKWPMLPEEKTLLERAKVAGAKAGGSAGDPQKSAPTHRPR
;
A
#
# COMPACT_ATOMS: atom_id res chain seq x y z
N MET A 1 -31.01 -6.51 21.37
CA MET A 1 -32.19 -5.63 21.42
C MET A 1 -33.24 -6.17 20.46
N ARG A 2 -34.51 -6.17 20.86
CA ARG A 2 -35.65 -6.63 20.02
C ARG A 2 -36.08 -5.49 19.08
N SER A 3 -36.70 -5.78 17.93
CA SER A 3 -37.10 -4.75 16.93
C SER A 3 -37.98 -3.63 17.51
N GLY A 4 -38.84 -3.94 18.48
CA GLY A 4 -39.65 -2.93 19.17
C GLY A 4 -38.88 -1.97 20.09
N GLU A 5 -37.64 -2.29 20.47
CA GLU A 5 -36.76 -1.37 21.22
C GLU A 5 -36.11 -0.35 20.30
N TRP A 6 -35.79 -0.75 19.05
CA TRP A 6 -35.25 0.14 18.03
C TRP A 6 -36.26 1.19 17.56
N GLN A 7 -37.53 0.81 17.42
CA GLN A 7 -38.60 1.75 17.06
C GLN A 7 -38.89 2.77 18.18
N LYS A 8 -38.74 2.36 19.45
CA LYS A 8 -38.83 3.30 20.58
C LYS A 8 -37.64 4.25 20.62
N LEU A 9 -36.45 3.75 20.30
CA LEU A 9 -35.23 4.55 20.23
C LEU A 9 -35.32 5.59 19.11
N ASP A 10 -35.80 5.20 17.92
CA ASP A 10 -36.07 6.10 16.80
C ASP A 10 -36.98 7.27 17.23
N ASN A 11 -38.16 6.96 17.78
CA ASN A 11 -39.10 7.98 18.27
C ASN A 11 -38.50 8.90 19.36
N LEU A 12 -37.68 8.35 20.26
CA LEU A 12 -37.03 9.12 21.33
C LEU A 12 -35.94 10.05 20.78
N ILE A 13 -35.17 9.58 19.79
CA ILE A 13 -34.08 10.32 19.18
C ILE A 13 -34.61 11.35 18.15
N GLY A 14 -35.78 11.11 17.55
CA GLY A 14 -36.41 12.01 16.58
C GLY A 14 -36.94 13.33 17.14
N THR A 15 -37.31 13.37 18.43
CA THR A 15 -38.09 14.49 19.02
C THR A 15 -37.26 15.55 19.75
N VAL A 16 -35.99 15.25 20.07
CA VAL A 16 -35.11 16.13 20.84
C VAL A 16 -34.17 16.91 19.91
N LYS A 17 -33.90 18.19 20.20
CA LYS A 17 -32.87 18.98 19.52
C LYS A 17 -31.49 18.71 20.15
N TRP A 18 -30.55 18.16 19.38
CA TRP A 18 -29.23 17.74 19.92
C TRP A 18 -28.13 18.81 19.71
N GLY A 19 -28.48 19.97 19.15
CA GLY A 19 -27.58 21.11 18.98
C GLY A 19 -26.30 20.72 18.22
N GLU A 20 -25.13 20.96 18.82
CA GLU A 20 -23.83 20.64 18.20
C GLU A 20 -23.61 19.13 17.96
N MET A 21 -24.44 18.25 18.54
CA MET A 21 -24.38 16.79 18.40
C MET A 21 -25.43 16.22 17.43
N GLU A 22 -26.13 17.08 16.69
CA GLU A 22 -27.14 16.67 15.71
C GLU A 22 -26.61 15.63 14.70
N PHE A 23 -25.34 15.72 14.34
CA PHE A 23 -24.69 14.74 13.46
C PHE A 23 -24.64 13.32 14.06
N MET A 24 -24.46 13.19 15.38
CA MET A 24 -24.51 11.89 16.06
C MET A 24 -25.94 11.38 16.19
N ARG A 25 -26.91 12.28 16.44
CA ARG A 25 -28.33 11.96 16.46
C ARG A 25 -28.74 11.26 15.17
N LYS A 26 -28.36 11.84 14.03
CA LYS A 26 -28.60 11.29 12.69
C LYS A 26 -27.87 9.96 12.46
N ALA A 27 -26.63 9.81 12.92
CA ALA A 27 -25.91 8.53 12.84
C ALA A 27 -26.59 7.42 13.67
N PHE A 28 -27.11 7.73 14.86
CA PHE A 28 -27.90 6.77 15.64
C PHE A 28 -29.22 6.42 14.97
N LEU A 29 -29.88 7.40 14.36
CA LEU A 29 -31.12 7.20 13.62
C LEU A 29 -30.91 6.26 12.43
N THR A 30 -29.82 6.44 11.67
CA THR A 30 -29.39 5.49 10.65
C THR A 30 -29.33 4.05 11.19
N ALA A 31 -28.80 3.84 12.40
CA ALA A 31 -28.71 2.50 12.99
C ALA A 31 -30.06 1.93 13.38
N ALA A 32 -30.95 2.75 13.91
CA ALA A 32 -32.31 2.32 14.24
C ALA A 32 -33.07 1.90 12.96
N LEU A 33 -32.97 2.70 11.89
CA LEU A 33 -33.64 2.45 10.61
C LEU A 33 -33.10 1.20 9.90
N ASP A 34 -31.77 1.00 9.86
CA ASP A 34 -31.17 -0.23 9.32
C ASP A 34 -31.71 -1.49 10.06
N HIS A 35 -31.90 -1.40 11.39
CA HIS A 35 -32.41 -2.52 12.18
C HIS A 35 -33.91 -2.80 11.99
N VAL A 36 -34.68 -1.82 11.53
CA VAL A 36 -36.11 -1.97 11.24
C VAL A 36 -36.35 -2.32 9.75
N GLY A 37 -35.31 -2.26 8.91
CA GLY A 37 -35.37 -2.63 7.49
C GLY A 37 -35.65 -1.46 6.54
N GLU A 38 -35.62 -0.22 7.05
CA GLU A 38 -35.88 1.00 6.28
C GLU A 38 -34.59 1.55 5.65
N GLU A 39 -33.98 0.75 4.76
CA GLU A 39 -32.64 1.04 4.18
C GLU A 39 -32.57 2.39 3.46
N GLY A 40 -33.67 2.80 2.81
CA GLY A 40 -33.76 4.08 2.08
C GLY A 40 -33.68 5.30 3.01
N GLU A 41 -34.44 5.26 4.12
CA GLU A 41 -34.41 6.31 5.13
C GLU A 41 -33.09 6.31 5.91
N ALA A 42 -32.54 5.13 6.21
CA ALA A 42 -31.24 5.00 6.85
C ALA A 42 -30.13 5.65 6.00
N ALA A 43 -30.15 5.43 4.69
CA ALA A 43 -29.21 6.05 3.75
C ALA A 43 -29.37 7.58 3.68
N HIS A 44 -30.60 8.09 3.77
CA HIS A 44 -30.87 9.53 3.82
C HIS A 44 -30.30 10.15 5.10
N GLU A 45 -30.60 9.58 6.26
CA GLU A 45 -30.12 10.07 7.55
C GLU A 45 -28.60 9.97 7.68
N TRP A 46 -27.98 8.96 7.07
CA TRP A 46 -26.52 8.89 6.99
C TRP A 46 -25.94 10.07 6.21
N LYS A 47 -26.47 10.36 5.02
CA LYS A 47 -26.00 11.50 4.21
C LYS A 47 -26.12 12.81 4.98
N ASP A 48 -27.23 13.00 5.68
CA ASP A 48 -27.43 14.18 6.52
C ASP A 48 -26.46 14.23 7.71
N ALA A 49 -26.18 13.10 8.36
CA ALA A 49 -25.19 13.01 9.43
C ALA A 49 -23.83 13.48 8.92
N VAL A 50 -23.42 12.96 7.75
CA VAL A 50 -22.15 13.32 7.11
C VAL A 50 -22.11 14.78 6.68
N ALA A 51 -23.21 15.34 6.18
CA ALA A 51 -23.31 16.76 5.84
C ALA A 51 -23.23 17.66 7.09
N ALA A 52 -23.88 17.26 8.19
CA ALA A 52 -23.92 18.01 9.45
C ALA A 52 -22.56 18.07 10.16
N VAL A 53 -21.71 17.07 9.93
CA VAL A 53 -20.33 17.05 10.43
C VAL A 53 -19.48 18.20 9.83
N ARG A 54 -19.75 18.62 8.58
CA ARG A 54 -18.94 19.59 7.81
C ARG A 54 -17.45 19.17 7.75
N THR A 55 -16.54 20.12 7.53
CA THR A 55 -15.08 19.92 7.54
C THR A 55 -14.47 19.94 8.96
N ARG A 56 -15.22 19.54 10.00
CA ARG A 56 -14.71 19.50 11.39
C ARG A 56 -14.13 18.11 11.71
N SER A 57 -12.80 18.01 11.77
CA SER A 57 -12.08 16.74 11.94
C SER A 57 -12.51 15.93 13.16
N ASN A 58 -12.76 16.59 14.30
CA ASN A 58 -13.19 15.93 15.54
C ASN A 58 -14.58 15.26 15.42
N ARG A 59 -15.49 15.82 14.62
CA ARG A 59 -16.81 15.28 14.38
C ARG A 59 -16.77 14.14 13.37
N LEU A 60 -15.98 14.28 12.30
CA LEU A 60 -15.73 13.20 11.35
C LEU A 60 -15.15 11.97 12.07
N GLU A 61 -14.20 12.18 12.98
CA GLU A 61 -13.60 11.07 13.73
C GLU A 61 -14.63 10.35 14.60
N ARG A 62 -15.53 11.08 15.28
CA ARG A 62 -16.60 10.49 16.09
C ARG A 62 -17.55 9.64 15.25
N VAL A 63 -17.96 10.14 14.08
CA VAL A 63 -18.83 9.40 13.16
C VAL A 63 -18.11 8.17 12.59
N ALA A 64 -16.83 8.29 12.23
CA ALA A 64 -16.05 7.16 11.76
C ALA A 64 -15.93 6.05 12.81
N LYS A 65 -15.62 6.40 14.07
CA LYS A 65 -15.57 5.45 15.19
C LYS A 65 -16.91 4.76 15.40
N PHE A 66 -18.01 5.51 15.34
CA PHE A 66 -19.34 4.94 15.44
C PHE A 66 -19.65 3.95 14.30
N ALA A 67 -19.37 4.32 13.05
CA ALA A 67 -19.58 3.44 11.90
C ALA A 67 -18.74 2.14 11.99
N VAL A 68 -17.51 2.22 12.52
CA VAL A 68 -16.69 1.03 12.81
C VAL A 68 -17.36 0.15 13.87
N GLN A 69 -17.83 0.73 14.98
CA GLN A 69 -18.52 0.00 16.05
C GLN A 69 -19.81 -0.67 15.55
N ALA A 70 -20.54 0.01 14.68
CA ALA A 70 -21.74 -0.48 14.02
C ALA A 70 -21.46 -1.50 12.89
N LYS A 71 -20.18 -1.81 12.61
CA LYS A 71 -19.73 -2.72 11.55
C LYS A 71 -20.15 -2.30 10.13
N TRP A 72 -20.34 -1.00 9.90
CA TRP A 72 -20.66 -0.45 8.58
C TRP A 72 -19.40 -0.14 7.78
N ALA A 73 -18.75 -1.17 7.24
CA ALA A 73 -17.45 -1.04 6.56
C ALA A 73 -17.43 0.09 5.51
N GLY A 74 -18.39 0.12 4.57
CA GLY A 74 -18.43 1.13 3.51
C GLY A 74 -18.65 2.56 4.02
N ARG A 75 -19.54 2.74 5.00
CA ARG A 75 -19.80 4.05 5.63
C ARG A 75 -18.59 4.53 6.45
N ALA A 76 -17.95 3.63 7.18
CA ALA A 76 -16.74 3.95 7.95
C ALA A 76 -15.60 4.37 7.03
N GLU A 77 -15.39 3.62 5.94
CA GLU A 77 -14.38 3.91 4.93
C GLU A 77 -14.60 5.27 4.24
N GLU A 78 -15.85 5.62 3.90
CA GLU A 78 -16.21 6.92 3.33
C GLU A 78 -15.69 8.09 4.20
N ILE A 79 -15.93 8.01 5.51
CA ILE A 79 -15.54 9.07 6.46
C ILE A 79 -14.04 9.06 6.71
N MET A 80 -13.44 7.88 6.83
CA MET A 80 -11.99 7.74 6.96
C MET A 80 -11.25 8.34 5.77
N ARG A 81 -11.73 8.15 4.53
CA ARG A 81 -11.15 8.75 3.33
C ARG A 81 -11.23 10.28 3.37
N LYS A 82 -12.31 10.86 3.90
CA LYS A 82 -12.42 12.32 4.11
C LYS A 82 -11.46 12.80 5.20
N LEU A 83 -11.31 12.06 6.30
CA LEU A 83 -10.35 12.38 7.36
C LEU A 83 -8.90 12.35 6.85
N ALA A 84 -8.57 11.41 5.97
CA ALA A 84 -7.23 11.24 5.41
C ALA A 84 -6.73 12.43 4.56
N THR A 85 -7.64 13.31 4.10
CA THR A 85 -7.25 14.53 3.36
C THR A 85 -7.03 15.74 4.28
N MET A 86 -7.25 15.60 5.59
CA MET A 86 -7.17 16.70 6.54
C MET A 86 -5.77 16.82 7.18
N PRO A 87 -5.29 18.03 7.51
CA PRO A 87 -3.97 18.23 8.13
C PRO A 87 -3.78 17.52 9.48
N GLN A 88 -4.87 17.28 10.22
CA GLN A 88 -4.88 16.63 11.53
C GLN A 88 -5.58 15.27 11.46
N CYS A 89 -5.22 14.45 10.46
CA CYS A 89 -5.78 13.11 10.32
C CYS A 89 -5.35 12.23 11.52
N PRO A 90 -6.29 11.60 12.24
CA PRO A 90 -5.94 10.68 13.31
C PRO A 90 -5.14 9.48 12.79
N ARG A 91 -4.05 9.11 13.48
CA ARG A 91 -3.17 8.01 13.05
C ARG A 91 -3.92 6.70 12.78
N TRP A 92 -4.88 6.36 13.63
CA TRP A 92 -5.67 5.13 13.48
C TRP A 92 -6.45 5.06 12.16
N VAL A 93 -6.85 6.22 11.60
CA VAL A 93 -7.54 6.29 10.30
C VAL A 93 -6.57 5.90 9.19
N MET A 94 -5.36 6.46 9.20
CA MET A 94 -4.34 6.12 8.21
C MET A 94 -3.93 4.66 8.31
N ASP A 95 -3.72 4.15 9.52
CA ASP A 95 -3.37 2.74 9.74
C ASP A 95 -4.50 1.80 9.25
N SER A 96 -5.77 2.16 9.48
CA SER A 96 -6.92 1.37 9.03
C SER A 96 -7.04 1.35 7.52
N LEU A 97 -6.96 2.52 6.87
CA LEU A 97 -7.00 2.64 5.41
C LEU A 97 -5.81 1.95 4.75
N TRP A 98 -4.63 2.03 5.34
CA TRP A 98 -3.43 1.34 4.85
C TRP A 98 -3.62 -0.17 4.89
N LYS A 99 -4.04 -0.71 6.04
CA LYS A 99 -4.27 -2.14 6.23
C LYS A 99 -5.30 -2.68 5.24
N ASP A 100 -6.41 -1.98 5.09
CA ASP A 100 -7.49 -2.35 4.17
C ASP A 100 -7.04 -2.30 2.70
N ALA A 101 -6.36 -1.23 2.28
CA ALA A 101 -5.78 -1.15 0.94
C ALA A 101 -4.77 -2.27 0.67
N PHE A 102 -3.93 -2.60 1.65
CA PHE A 102 -2.97 -3.70 1.56
C PHE A 102 -3.66 -5.06 1.44
N GLN A 103 -4.68 -5.32 2.25
CA GLN A 103 -5.48 -6.56 2.18
C GLN A 103 -6.16 -6.76 0.83
N ARG A 104 -6.64 -5.67 0.22
CA ARG A 104 -7.25 -5.68 -1.12
C ARG A 104 -6.22 -5.66 -2.25
N SER A 105 -4.92 -5.61 -1.95
CA SER A 105 -3.86 -5.45 -2.95
C SER A 105 -4.06 -4.21 -3.84
N ASP A 106 -4.65 -3.14 -3.27
CA ASP A 106 -4.92 -1.88 -3.96
C ASP A 106 -3.71 -0.96 -3.89
N THR A 107 -2.72 -1.23 -4.73
CA THR A 107 -1.46 -0.48 -4.79
C THR A 107 -1.68 1.00 -5.14
N THR A 108 -2.71 1.32 -5.92
CA THR A 108 -3.04 2.71 -6.26
C THR A 108 -3.47 3.47 -5.00
N GLN A 109 -4.32 2.88 -4.16
CA GLN A 109 -4.71 3.47 -2.89
C GLN A 109 -3.55 3.56 -1.91
N LEU A 110 -2.70 2.52 -1.83
CA LEU A 110 -1.49 2.55 -1.00
C LEU A 110 -0.57 3.70 -1.42
N GLN A 111 -0.36 3.90 -2.72
CA GLN A 111 0.48 4.99 -3.24
C GLN A 111 -0.08 6.36 -2.81
N LYS A 112 -1.38 6.60 -2.97
CA LYS A 112 -2.02 7.85 -2.53
C LYS A 112 -1.88 8.07 -1.01
N LEU A 113 -2.13 7.03 -0.22
CA LEU A 113 -1.98 7.09 1.25
C LEU A 113 -0.54 7.37 1.65
N SER A 114 0.44 6.73 1.01
CA SER A 114 1.86 6.95 1.30
C SER A 114 2.28 8.40 1.07
N GLY A 115 1.75 9.05 0.03
CA GLY A 115 1.99 10.47 -0.24
C GLY A 115 1.39 11.38 0.83
N ALA A 116 0.18 11.08 1.32
CA ALA A 116 -0.42 11.81 2.43
C ALA A 116 0.39 11.64 3.73
N ILE A 117 0.82 10.40 4.04
CA ILE A 117 1.63 10.08 5.22
C ILE A 117 2.97 10.82 5.16
N ALA A 118 3.69 10.75 4.03
CA ALA A 118 4.97 11.44 3.85
C ALA A 118 4.85 12.97 3.94
N LYS A 119 3.72 13.56 3.52
CA LYS A 119 3.46 14.99 3.71
C LYS A 119 3.22 15.35 5.18
N SER A 120 2.51 14.49 5.92
CA SER A 120 2.26 14.70 7.36
C SER A 120 3.48 14.42 8.24
N ASP A 121 4.36 13.52 7.81
CA ASP A 121 5.60 13.15 8.49
C ASP A 121 6.80 13.26 7.53
N PRO A 122 7.24 14.49 7.22
CA PRO A 122 8.31 14.72 6.24
C PRO A 122 9.69 14.28 6.71
N LYS A 123 9.85 13.93 8.00
CA LYS A 123 11.11 13.43 8.58
C LYS A 123 11.09 11.93 8.81
N GLY A 124 9.92 11.29 8.78
CA GLY A 124 9.75 9.86 8.95
C GLY A 124 10.43 9.07 7.84
N ILE A 125 11.45 8.29 8.21
CA ILE A 125 12.19 7.42 7.27
C ILE A 125 11.22 6.44 6.60
N ALA A 126 10.38 5.76 7.38
CA ALA A 126 9.41 4.80 6.85
C ALA A 126 8.37 5.47 5.94
N ALA A 127 7.89 6.67 6.30
CA ALA A 127 6.93 7.43 5.50
C ALA A 127 7.51 7.80 4.12
N ARG A 128 8.71 8.39 4.11
CA ARG A 128 9.43 8.76 2.88
C ARG A 128 9.77 7.52 2.04
N ASN A 129 10.24 6.45 2.67
CA ASN A 129 10.60 5.21 1.98
C ASN A 129 9.39 4.56 1.32
N ASN A 130 8.29 4.40 2.05
CA ASN A 130 7.06 3.81 1.52
C ASN A 130 6.51 4.63 0.35
N TYR A 131 6.59 5.96 0.42
CA TYR A 131 6.21 6.82 -0.70
C TYR A 131 7.09 6.61 -1.93
N ALA A 132 8.42 6.58 -1.77
CA ALA A 132 9.34 6.31 -2.88
C ALA A 132 9.10 4.92 -3.47
N PHE A 133 9.00 3.90 -2.61
CA PHE A 133 8.74 2.52 -2.97
C PHE A 133 7.46 2.35 -3.80
N LEU A 134 6.32 2.82 -3.29
CA LEU A 134 5.03 2.67 -3.98
C LEU A 134 4.99 3.51 -5.26
N SER A 135 5.66 4.66 -5.29
CA SER A 135 5.74 5.49 -6.50
C SER A 135 6.59 4.82 -7.58
N LEU A 136 7.72 4.20 -7.23
CA LEU A 136 8.50 3.37 -8.15
C LEU A 136 7.68 2.19 -8.66
N LEU A 137 7.02 1.47 -7.76
CA LEU A 137 6.27 0.26 -8.08
C LEU A 137 5.10 0.55 -9.04
N THR A 138 4.37 1.64 -8.81
CA THR A 138 3.26 2.11 -9.65
C THR A 138 3.69 2.95 -10.86
N ARG A 139 5.01 3.16 -11.04
CA ARG A 139 5.58 4.03 -12.09
C ARG A 139 5.05 5.48 -12.05
N ASN A 140 4.71 5.97 -10.87
CA ASN A 140 4.40 7.38 -10.66
C ASN A 140 5.71 8.17 -10.52
N ALA A 141 5.97 9.07 -11.47
CA ALA A 141 7.18 9.91 -11.49
C ALA A 141 7.07 11.19 -10.64
N GLU A 142 5.88 11.50 -10.09
CA GLU A 142 5.66 12.67 -9.24
C GLU A 142 6.60 12.65 -8.03
N GLY A 143 7.21 13.80 -7.72
CA GLY A 143 8.14 13.92 -6.60
C GLY A 143 9.54 13.32 -6.82
N ASN A 144 9.83 12.76 -8.00
CA ASN A 144 11.10 12.11 -8.35
C ASN A 144 11.50 11.00 -7.34
N PRO A 145 10.77 9.87 -7.35
CA PRO A 145 10.97 8.82 -6.36
C PRO A 145 12.36 8.16 -6.45
N HIS A 146 13.01 8.19 -7.63
CA HIS A 146 14.40 7.73 -7.78
C HIS A 146 15.37 8.54 -6.91
N ARG A 147 15.27 9.87 -6.94
CA ARG A 147 16.09 10.77 -6.12
C ARG A 147 15.78 10.61 -4.63
N ILE A 148 14.51 10.41 -4.27
CA ILE A 148 14.12 10.18 -2.88
C ILE A 148 14.75 8.89 -2.36
N ALA A 149 14.65 7.79 -3.13
CA ALA A 149 15.23 6.49 -2.75
C ALA A 149 16.76 6.56 -2.59
N GLU A 150 17.46 7.21 -3.53
CA GLU A 150 18.90 7.42 -3.45
C GLU A 150 19.29 8.24 -2.21
N THR A 151 18.58 9.34 -1.96
CA THR A 151 18.85 10.21 -0.82
C THR A 151 18.65 9.47 0.50
N LEU A 152 17.55 8.74 0.64
CA LEU A 152 17.29 7.93 1.83
C LEU A 152 18.34 6.86 2.06
N HIS A 153 18.78 6.17 1.00
CA HIS A 153 19.82 5.15 1.14
C HIS A 153 21.17 5.75 1.54
N ARG A 154 21.49 6.96 1.06
CA ARG A 154 22.68 7.70 1.50
C ARG A 154 22.61 8.09 2.97
N GLU A 155 21.42 8.45 3.46
CA GLU A 155 21.17 8.80 4.87
C GLU A 155 21.14 7.56 5.78
N HIS A 156 20.64 6.43 5.29
CA HIS A 156 20.34 5.21 6.05
C HIS A 156 20.71 3.92 5.30
N PRO A 157 21.99 3.69 4.95
CA PRO A 157 22.42 2.55 4.13
C PRO A 157 22.23 1.20 4.82
N GLU A 158 22.17 1.18 6.15
CA GLU A 158 21.95 -0.02 6.97
C GLU A 158 20.49 -0.49 7.00
N ASN A 159 19.54 0.36 6.58
CA ASN A 159 18.13 0.03 6.60
C ASN A 159 17.76 -0.80 5.37
N ALA A 160 17.42 -2.08 5.59
CA ALA A 160 17.16 -3.05 4.54
C ALA A 160 16.02 -2.65 3.58
N LEU A 161 14.96 -2.00 4.09
CA LEU A 161 13.83 -1.54 3.29
C LEU A 161 14.19 -0.35 2.41
N VAL A 162 15.02 0.56 2.95
CA VAL A 162 15.56 1.70 2.21
C VAL A 162 16.49 1.21 1.10
N THR A 163 17.40 0.28 1.42
CA THR A 163 18.31 -0.32 0.44
C THR A 163 17.56 -1.09 -0.64
N SER A 164 16.52 -1.85 -0.28
CA SER A 164 15.64 -2.53 -1.26
C SER A 164 14.95 -1.54 -2.20
N THR A 165 14.49 -0.40 -1.67
CA THR A 165 13.83 0.64 -2.46
C THR A 165 14.80 1.34 -3.41
N TYR A 166 16.03 1.61 -2.98
CA TYR A 166 17.06 2.15 -3.86
C TYR A 166 17.53 1.13 -4.91
N ALA A 167 17.67 -0.15 -4.55
CA ALA A 167 17.96 -1.21 -5.49
C ALA A 167 16.85 -1.35 -6.55
N LEU A 168 15.57 -1.21 -6.16
CA LEU A 168 14.45 -1.15 -7.11
C LEU A 168 14.58 0.04 -8.06
N SER A 169 14.98 1.22 -7.55
CA SER A 169 15.26 2.40 -8.37
C SER A 169 16.36 2.14 -9.40
N LEU A 170 17.46 1.47 -9.01
CA LEU A 170 18.55 1.08 -9.92
C LEU A 170 18.08 0.08 -10.97
N TYR A 171 17.33 -0.94 -10.55
CA TYR A 171 16.76 -1.95 -11.43
C TYR A 171 15.89 -1.34 -12.53
N GLN A 172 15.00 -0.39 -12.17
CA GLN A 172 14.15 0.31 -13.14
C GLN A 172 14.94 1.19 -14.11
N GLN A 173 16.15 1.61 -13.75
CA GLN A 173 17.09 2.34 -14.62
C GLN A 173 17.95 1.39 -15.49
N GLY A 174 17.63 0.09 -15.52
CA GLY A 174 18.38 -0.91 -16.29
C GLY A 174 19.66 -1.40 -15.61
N LYS A 175 19.92 -0.99 -14.36
CA LYS A 175 21.12 -1.35 -13.60
C LYS A 175 20.88 -2.55 -12.70
N ALA A 176 20.45 -3.67 -13.31
CA ALA A 176 20.06 -4.87 -12.56
C ALA A 176 21.22 -5.53 -11.79
N ALA A 177 22.42 -5.53 -12.37
CA ALA A 177 23.62 -6.04 -11.70
C ALA A 177 23.97 -5.20 -10.46
N ASP A 178 23.91 -3.87 -10.58
CA ASP A 178 24.16 -2.96 -9.46
C ASP A 178 23.11 -3.13 -8.36
N ALA A 179 21.84 -3.33 -8.72
CA ALA A 179 20.77 -3.60 -7.76
C ALA A 179 21.01 -4.89 -6.96
N ALA A 180 21.40 -5.98 -7.64
CA ALA A 180 21.73 -7.24 -6.97
C ALA A 180 22.98 -7.12 -6.08
N ALA A 181 24.02 -6.45 -6.56
CA ALA A 181 25.24 -6.23 -5.80
C ALA A 181 25.00 -5.39 -4.54
N LEU A 182 24.18 -4.34 -4.65
CA LEU A 182 23.79 -3.50 -3.52
C LEU A 182 23.03 -4.29 -2.47
N MET A 183 22.05 -5.11 -2.87
CA MET A 183 21.31 -5.93 -1.91
C MET A 183 22.22 -6.94 -1.19
N SER A 184 23.22 -7.50 -1.88
CA SER A 184 24.21 -8.39 -1.28
C SER A 184 25.11 -7.74 -0.21
N THR A 185 25.09 -6.42 -0.04
CA THR A 185 25.80 -5.75 1.08
C THR A 185 25.01 -5.77 2.39
N LEU A 186 23.72 -6.15 2.34
CA LEU A 186 22.89 -6.26 3.54
C LEU A 186 23.33 -7.46 4.39
N LYS A 187 23.05 -7.37 5.70
CA LYS A 187 23.30 -8.46 6.63
C LYS A 187 22.46 -9.69 6.26
N PRO A 188 22.95 -10.93 6.50
CA PRO A 188 22.20 -12.15 6.20
C PRO A 188 20.81 -12.19 6.82
N GLU A 189 20.64 -11.66 8.03
CA GLU A 189 19.35 -11.65 8.73
C GLU A 189 18.34 -10.76 8.01
N ALA A 190 18.76 -9.59 7.53
CA ALA A 190 17.93 -8.66 6.78
C ALA A 190 17.52 -9.24 5.41
N LEU A 191 18.45 -9.93 4.73
CA LEU A 191 18.16 -10.61 3.46
C LEU A 191 17.14 -11.75 3.61
N ARG A 192 16.95 -12.29 4.82
CA ARG A 192 15.96 -13.33 5.11
C ARG A 192 14.56 -12.79 5.41
N GLU A 193 14.39 -11.48 5.56
CA GLU A 193 13.06 -10.89 5.68
C GLU A 193 12.27 -11.13 4.36
N PRO A 194 11.04 -11.69 4.40
CA PRO A 194 10.33 -12.10 3.18
C PRO A 194 10.20 -11.01 2.11
N GLN A 195 9.95 -9.77 2.52
CA GLN A 195 9.84 -8.62 1.62
C GLN A 195 11.19 -8.24 0.98
N VAL A 196 12.30 -8.33 1.72
CA VAL A 196 13.66 -8.02 1.22
C VAL A 196 14.14 -9.14 0.30
N ALA A 197 13.89 -10.39 0.69
CA ALA A 197 14.18 -11.58 -0.09
C ALA A 197 13.51 -11.54 -1.47
N LEU A 198 12.26 -11.07 -1.56
CA LEU A 198 11.58 -10.90 -2.84
C LEU A 198 12.40 -10.06 -3.83
N TYR A 199 12.85 -8.89 -3.40
CA TYR A 199 13.60 -7.99 -4.27
C TYR A 199 14.97 -8.54 -4.64
N GLN A 200 15.65 -9.21 -3.70
CA GLN A 200 16.91 -9.89 -4.01
C GLN A 200 16.71 -10.99 -5.07
N ALA A 201 15.65 -11.79 -4.94
CA ALA A 201 15.31 -12.82 -5.93
C ALA A 201 15.04 -12.21 -7.31
N ILE A 202 14.25 -11.14 -7.38
CA ILE A 202 13.93 -10.43 -8.63
C ILE A 202 15.20 -9.95 -9.33
N PHE A 203 16.12 -9.32 -8.60
CA PHE A 203 17.35 -8.80 -9.20
C PHE A 203 18.27 -9.92 -9.67
N LEU A 204 18.46 -10.98 -8.87
CA LEU A 204 19.25 -12.15 -9.26
C LEU A 204 18.69 -12.87 -10.49
N LEU A 205 17.37 -13.07 -10.54
CA LEU A 205 16.69 -13.66 -11.70
C LEU A 205 16.95 -12.82 -12.95
N SER A 206 16.82 -11.50 -12.85
CA SER A 206 16.95 -10.62 -14.01
C SER A 206 18.33 -10.61 -14.66
N ILE A 207 19.37 -11.02 -13.92
CA ILE A 207 20.75 -11.16 -14.41
C ILE A 207 21.14 -12.61 -14.67
N GLY A 208 20.17 -13.53 -14.75
CA GLY A 208 20.39 -14.94 -15.08
C GLY A 208 20.92 -15.80 -13.93
N GLN A 209 20.99 -15.29 -12.70
CA GLN A 209 21.48 -16.03 -11.53
C GLN A 209 20.33 -16.78 -10.83
N ALA A 210 19.62 -17.62 -11.58
CA ALA A 210 18.42 -18.33 -11.11
C ALA A 210 18.71 -19.22 -9.88
N GLU A 211 19.80 -20.01 -9.91
CA GLU A 211 20.17 -20.89 -8.80
C GLU A 211 20.37 -20.13 -7.48
N LYS A 212 20.96 -18.93 -7.53
CA LYS A 212 21.15 -18.09 -6.34
C LYS A 212 19.85 -17.44 -5.85
N SER A 213 18.82 -17.39 -6.70
CA SER A 213 17.53 -16.80 -6.35
C SER A 213 16.60 -17.75 -5.60
N ASP A 214 16.81 -19.07 -5.69
CA ASP A 214 15.88 -20.10 -5.20
C ASP A 214 15.60 -20.00 -3.68
N GLU A 215 16.63 -19.77 -2.87
CA GLU A 215 16.47 -19.55 -1.43
C GLU A 215 15.59 -18.33 -1.16
N PHE A 216 15.85 -17.23 -1.86
CA PHE A 216 15.12 -15.97 -1.68
C PHE A 216 13.68 -16.06 -2.19
N LEU A 217 13.42 -16.79 -3.28
CA LEU A 217 12.06 -17.08 -3.74
C LEU A 217 11.28 -17.85 -2.68
N THR A 218 11.90 -18.87 -2.09
CA THR A 218 11.29 -19.67 -1.02
C THR A 218 10.96 -18.82 0.20
N LEU A 219 11.86 -17.93 0.61
CA LEU A 219 11.64 -17.01 1.73
C LEU A 219 10.53 -15.99 1.43
N SER A 220 10.50 -15.47 0.20
CA SER A 220 9.52 -14.48 -0.24
C SER A 220 8.10 -15.00 -0.38
N ALA A 221 7.89 -16.33 -0.48
CA ALA A 221 6.56 -16.92 -0.61
C ALA A 221 5.62 -16.61 0.56
N LYS A 222 6.16 -16.21 1.72
CA LYS A 222 5.41 -15.78 2.90
C LYS A 222 4.92 -14.33 2.82
N TRP A 223 5.44 -13.54 1.87
CA TRP A 223 5.06 -12.15 1.68
C TRP A 223 3.82 -12.05 0.78
N PRO A 224 2.75 -11.36 1.23
CA PRO A 224 1.60 -11.07 0.37
C PRO A 224 1.98 -10.04 -0.68
N MET A 225 2.44 -10.53 -1.84
CA MET A 225 2.89 -9.68 -2.94
C MET A 225 1.76 -8.84 -3.55
N LEU A 226 2.06 -7.57 -3.81
CA LEU A 226 1.23 -6.66 -4.58
C LEU A 226 1.16 -7.08 -6.07
N PRO A 227 0.14 -6.67 -6.84
CA PRO A 227 0.00 -7.06 -8.24
C PRO A 227 1.19 -6.64 -9.11
N GLU A 228 1.76 -5.48 -8.86
CA GLU A 228 2.93 -4.95 -9.55
C GLU A 228 4.20 -5.72 -9.17
N GLU A 229 4.34 -6.17 -7.92
CA GLU A 229 5.46 -7.03 -7.49
C GLU A 229 5.41 -8.39 -8.20
N LYS A 230 4.23 -8.99 -8.31
CA LYS A 230 4.03 -10.24 -9.08
C LYS A 230 4.42 -10.04 -10.55
N THR A 231 3.98 -8.93 -11.14
CA THR A 231 4.35 -8.57 -12.51
C THR A 231 5.85 -8.37 -12.68
N LEU A 232 6.50 -7.76 -11.69
CA LEU A 232 7.95 -7.54 -11.66
C LEU A 232 8.71 -8.87 -11.61
N LEU A 233 8.26 -9.80 -10.77
CA LEU A 233 8.85 -11.13 -10.63
C LEU A 233 8.73 -11.94 -11.93
N GLU A 234 7.57 -11.96 -12.58
CA GLU A 234 7.40 -12.66 -13.85
C GLU A 234 8.28 -12.08 -14.96
N ARG A 235 8.42 -10.75 -15.01
CA ARG A 235 9.34 -10.09 -15.95
C ARG A 235 10.80 -10.47 -15.69
N ALA A 236 11.20 -10.55 -14.42
CA ALA A 236 12.55 -10.95 -14.05
C ALA A 236 12.87 -12.39 -14.48
N LYS A 237 11.93 -13.33 -14.32
CA LYS A 237 12.07 -14.71 -14.81
C LYS A 237 12.29 -14.76 -16.32
N VAL A 238 11.49 -14.02 -17.08
CA VAL A 238 11.63 -13.95 -18.55
C VAL A 238 12.96 -13.32 -18.97
N ALA A 239 13.39 -12.25 -18.29
CA ALA A 239 14.69 -11.63 -18.55
C ALA A 239 15.86 -12.58 -18.25
N GLY A 240 15.80 -13.30 -17.13
CA GLY A 240 16.78 -14.29 -16.73
C GLY A 240 16.92 -15.44 -17.72
N ALA A 241 15.81 -15.98 -18.21
CA ALA A 241 15.82 -17.04 -19.23
C ALA A 241 16.53 -16.60 -20.52
N LYS A 242 16.34 -15.35 -20.95
CA LYS A 242 17.04 -14.77 -22.10
C LYS A 242 18.54 -14.59 -21.83
N ALA A 243 18.90 -14.10 -20.65
CA ALA A 243 20.29 -13.91 -20.26
C ALA A 243 21.06 -15.24 -20.13
N GLY A 244 20.44 -16.27 -19.55
CA GLY A 244 21.00 -17.61 -19.42
C GLY A 244 21.11 -18.35 -20.76
N GLY A 245 20.14 -18.19 -21.66
CA GLY A 245 20.18 -18.78 -23.01
C GLY A 245 21.22 -18.14 -23.94
N SER A 246 21.58 -16.87 -23.72
CA SER A 246 22.62 -16.16 -24.47
C SER A 246 24.05 -16.59 -24.12
N ALA A 247 24.27 -17.25 -22.98
CA ALA A 247 25.59 -17.69 -22.54
C ALA A 247 25.98 -19.10 -23.09
N GLY A 248 25.12 -19.70 -23.91
CA GLY A 248 25.21 -21.09 -24.35
C GLY A 248 25.58 -21.37 -25.80
N ASP A 249 26.16 -20.41 -26.56
CA ASP A 249 26.62 -20.71 -27.93
C ASP A 249 28.12 -20.43 -28.15
N PRO A 250 29.01 -21.36 -27.76
CA PRO A 250 30.39 -21.39 -28.22
C PRO A 250 30.54 -22.41 -29.36
N GLN A 251 30.15 -22.09 -30.59
CA GLN A 251 30.88 -22.42 -31.84
C GLN A 251 30.03 -22.20 -33.10
N LYS A 252 30.18 -21.04 -33.74
CA LYS A 252 30.12 -20.93 -35.22
C LYS A 252 31.10 -19.87 -35.72
N SER A 253 32.38 -20.20 -35.65
CA SER A 253 33.40 -19.49 -36.42
C SER A 253 34.56 -20.44 -36.74
N ALA A 254 34.54 -20.99 -37.94
CA ALA A 254 35.64 -20.81 -38.91
C ALA A 254 35.27 -21.38 -40.28
N PRO A 255 35.48 -20.63 -41.38
CA PRO A 255 35.53 -21.14 -42.74
C PRO A 255 36.96 -21.61 -43.06
N THR A 256 37.13 -22.86 -43.49
CA THR A 256 38.41 -23.32 -44.05
C THR A 256 38.28 -23.56 -45.54
N HIS A 257 38.68 -22.53 -46.28
CA HIS A 257 39.25 -22.64 -47.61
C HIS A 257 40.25 -23.80 -47.69
N ARG A 258 40.21 -24.59 -48.77
CA ARG A 258 41.42 -25.24 -49.30
C ARG A 258 41.57 -24.90 -50.78
N PRO A 259 42.74 -24.42 -51.21
CA PRO A 259 43.05 -24.20 -52.61
C PRO A 259 43.76 -25.41 -53.24
N ARG A 260 43.53 -25.52 -54.56
CA ARG A 260 44.17 -26.36 -55.60
C ARG A 260 44.04 -27.87 -55.48
#